data_AF-A0A2E0PF37-F1
#
_entry.id   AF-A0A2E0PF37-F1
#
_cell.length_a   1.000
_cell.length_b   1.000
_cell.length_c   1.000
_cell.angle_alpha   90.00
_cell.angle_beta   90.00
_cell.angle_gamma   90.00
#
_symmetry.space_group_name_H-M   'P 1'
#
loop_
_entity.id
_entity.type
_entity.pdbx_description
1 polymer ?
#
loop_
_entity_poly.entity_id
_entity_poly.type
_entity_poly.pdbx_seq_one_letter_code
_entity_poly.pdbx_strand_id
1 'polypeptide(L)'
;MRSTFTYDLICSLLQFGWLVAIFFTHLIIHFLFNAKYKKTLTFISGYVFGLMCVYFYWWFAAEFAPTDEIRDYVNSKDGAPRVFAPVVMLFFVMIGYLLLSPLLWIICRLKKPKE
;
A
#
# COMPACT_ATOMS: atom_id res chain seq x y z
N MET A 1 2.57 25.70 11.97
CA MET A 1 3.67 24.73 12.13
C MET A 1 3.19 23.31 12.48
N ARG A 2 2.11 23.12 13.26
CA ARG A 2 1.57 21.78 13.58
C ARG A 2 0.82 21.09 12.41
N SER A 3 0.25 21.83 11.46
CA SER A 3 -0.55 21.23 10.36
C SER A 3 0.30 20.62 9.24
N THR A 4 1.50 21.14 8.97
CA THR A 4 2.42 20.58 7.96
C THR A 4 2.95 19.22 8.38
N PHE A 5 3.38 19.07 9.64
CA PHE A 5 3.86 17.78 10.15
C PHE A 5 2.80 16.68 10.05
N THR A 6 1.55 16.97 10.43
CA THR A 6 0.45 16.00 10.32
C THR A 6 0.15 15.64 8.87
N TYR A 7 0.16 16.63 7.96
CA TYR A 7 0.00 16.40 6.54
C TYR A 7 1.09 15.48 5.97
N ASP A 8 2.36 15.79 6.26
CA ASP A 8 3.51 15.02 5.78
C ASP A 8 3.50 13.59 6.33
N LEU A 9 3.12 13.42 7.60
CA LEU A 9 2.97 12.12 8.23
C LEU A 9 1.89 11.29 7.54
N ILE A 10 0.70 11.85 7.30
CA ILE A 10 -0.40 11.13 6.64
C ILE A 10 -0.02 10.80 5.19
N CYS A 11 0.60 11.73 4.47
CA CYS A 11 1.11 11.50 3.12
C CYS A 11 2.12 10.34 3.10
N SER A 12 3.06 10.31 4.04
CA SER A 12 4.04 9.23 4.18
C SER A 12 3.36 7.89 4.50
N LEU A 13 2.40 7.89 5.42
CA LEU A 13 1.63 6.70 5.77
C LEU A 13 0.83 6.17 4.59
N LEU A 14 0.26 7.02 3.74
CA LEU A 14 -0.45 6.57 2.54
C LEU A 14 0.53 6.10 1.45
N GLN A 15 1.68 6.76 1.30
CA GLN A 15 2.71 6.39 0.33
C GLN A 15 3.37 5.03 0.63
N PHE A 16 3.56 4.68 1.91
CA PHE A 16 4.22 3.43 2.33
C PHE A 16 3.28 2.42 3.01
N GLY A 17 2.07 2.83 3.39
CA GLY A 17 1.13 2.00 4.15
C GLY A 17 0.68 0.75 3.42
N TRP A 18 0.73 0.77 2.08
CA TRP A 18 0.45 -0.41 1.28
C TRP A 18 1.45 -1.56 1.52
N LEU A 19 2.72 -1.28 1.83
CA LEU A 19 3.71 -2.30 2.19
C LEU A 19 3.35 -2.97 3.51
N VAL A 20 2.94 -2.16 4.49
CA VAL A 20 2.49 -2.62 5.80
C VAL A 20 1.22 -3.46 5.65
N ALA A 21 0.26 -3.00 4.84
CA ALA A 21 -0.97 -3.73 4.54
C ALA A 21 -0.69 -5.07 3.84
N ILE A 22 0.19 -5.08 2.83
CA ILE A 22 0.64 -6.31 2.15
C ILE A 22 1.24 -7.30 3.16
N PHE A 23 2.10 -6.81 4.05
CA PHE A 23 2.77 -7.62 5.04
C PHE A 23 1.76 -8.31 5.98
N PHE A 24 0.88 -7.54 6.61
CA PHE A 24 -0.10 -8.09 7.55
C PHE A 24 -1.13 -8.98 6.85
N THR A 25 -1.63 -8.59 5.67
CA THR A 25 -2.58 -9.41 4.91
C THR A 25 -1.97 -10.72 4.48
N HIS A 26 -0.70 -10.74 4.08
CA HIS A 26 0.02 -11.98 3.80
C HIS A 26 0.08 -12.89 5.03
N LEU A 27 0.42 -12.36 6.21
CA LEU A 27 0.46 -13.16 7.44
C LEU A 27 -0.93 -13.73 7.79
N ILE A 28 -1.97 -12.90 7.72
CA ILE A 28 -3.36 -13.33 7.94
C ILE A 28 -3.73 -14.47 6.98
N ILE A 29 -3.45 -14.30 5.69
CA ILE A 29 -3.73 -15.30 4.66
C ILE A 29 -2.92 -16.58 4.89
N HIS A 30 -1.65 -16.43 5.27
CA HIS A 30 -0.75 -17.55 5.55
C HIS A 30 -1.26 -18.41 6.71
N PHE A 31 -1.76 -17.80 7.78
CA PHE A 31 -2.18 -18.51 8.98
C PHE A 31 -3.64 -18.97 9.00
N LEU A 32 -4.53 -18.31 8.25
CA LEU A 32 -5.97 -18.56 8.32
C LEU A 32 -6.58 -19.23 7.08
N PHE A 33 -5.90 -19.23 5.93
CA PHE A 33 -6.49 -19.71 4.68
C PHE A 33 -5.81 -20.98 4.15
N ASN A 34 -6.54 -21.72 3.31
CA ASN A 34 -6.05 -22.91 2.64
C ASN A 34 -4.96 -22.60 1.60
N ALA A 35 -3.93 -23.46 1.52
CA ALA A 35 -2.75 -23.28 0.66
C ALA A 35 -3.10 -23.01 -0.81
N LYS A 36 -4.18 -23.62 -1.31
CA LYS A 36 -4.68 -23.47 -2.68
C LYS A 36 -4.95 -22.01 -3.06
N TYR A 37 -5.46 -21.19 -2.14
CA TYR A 37 -5.86 -19.80 -2.43
C TYR A 37 -4.88 -18.76 -1.89
N LYS A 38 -3.87 -19.16 -1.10
CA LYS A 38 -2.96 -18.23 -0.42
C LYS A 38 -2.29 -17.23 -1.38
N LYS A 39 -1.71 -17.73 -2.47
CA LYS A 39 -0.97 -16.88 -3.44
C LYS A 39 -1.90 -15.89 -4.12
N THR A 40 -3.05 -16.35 -4.59
CA THR A 40 -4.03 -15.52 -5.28
C THR A 40 -4.62 -14.46 -4.36
N LEU A 41 -5.06 -14.84 -3.16
CA LEU A 41 -5.61 -13.90 -2.17
C LEU A 41 -4.59 -12.85 -1.76
N THR A 42 -3.35 -13.27 -1.54
CA THR A 42 -2.23 -12.39 -1.19
C THR A 42 -2.01 -11.35 -2.28
N PHE A 43 -1.89 -11.79 -3.53
CA PHE A 43 -1.68 -10.87 -4.65
C PHE A 43 -2.86 -9.89 -4.83
N ILE A 44 -4.08 -10.39 -4.80
CA ILE A 44 -5.30 -9.56 -4.93
C ILE A 44 -5.40 -8.56 -3.79
N SER A 45 -5.18 -8.98 -2.54
CA SER A 45 -5.25 -8.07 -1.40
C SER A 45 -4.18 -6.98 -1.50
N GLY A 46 -2.94 -7.35 -1.85
CA GLY A 46 -1.87 -6.37 -2.04
C GLY A 46 -2.17 -5.36 -3.13
N TYR A 47 -2.74 -5.81 -4.25
CA TYR A 47 -3.20 -4.94 -5.33
C TYR A 47 -4.30 -3.98 -4.89
N VAL A 48 -5.34 -4.48 -4.23
CA VAL A 48 -6.46 -3.65 -3.76
C VAL A 48 -5.99 -2.62 -2.73
N PHE A 49 -5.20 -3.01 -1.72
CA PHE A 49 -4.68 -2.08 -0.73
C PHE A 49 -3.73 -1.06 -1.32
N GLY A 50 -2.87 -1.48 -2.25
CA GLY A 50 -1.99 -0.59 -2.99
C GLY A 50 -2.76 0.48 -3.76
N LEU A 51 -3.80 0.09 -4.50
CA LEU A 51 -4.66 1.05 -5.16
C LEU A 51 -5.33 1.99 -4.16
N MET A 52 -5.98 1.46 -3.13
CA MET A 52 -6.64 2.31 -2.12
C MET A 52 -5.67 3.36 -1.55
N CYS A 53 -4.43 2.98 -1.21
CA CYS A 53 -3.40 3.89 -0.75
C CYS A 53 -3.08 5.00 -1.78
N VAL A 54 -2.94 4.68 -3.07
CA VAL A 54 -2.68 5.69 -4.11
C VAL A 54 -3.87 6.63 -4.27
N TYR A 55 -5.10 6.10 -4.34
CA TYR A 55 -6.28 6.94 -4.52
C TYR A 55 -6.51 7.85 -3.31
N PHE A 56 -6.37 7.33 -2.09
CA PHE A 56 -6.47 8.13 -0.88
C PHE A 56 -5.34 9.12 -0.74
N TYR A 57 -4.10 8.76 -1.10
CA TYR A 57 -2.97 9.71 -1.10
C TYR A 57 -3.29 10.92 -1.98
N TRP A 58 -3.67 10.69 -3.24
CA TRP A 58 -3.94 11.78 -4.17
C TRP A 58 -5.22 12.54 -3.85
N TRP A 59 -6.17 11.94 -3.13
CA TRP A 59 -7.35 12.67 -2.63
C TRP A 59 -6.97 13.54 -1.44
N PHE A 60 -6.28 12.96 -0.45
CA PHE A 60 -5.86 13.65 0.76
C PHE A 60 -4.88 14.79 0.46
N ALA A 61 -3.90 14.55 -0.42
CA ALA A 61 -2.88 15.52 -0.79
C ALA A 61 -3.47 16.76 -1.48
N ALA A 62 -4.57 16.60 -2.23
CA ALA A 62 -5.25 17.71 -2.90
C ALA A 62 -6.13 18.50 -1.93
N GLU A 63 -6.89 17.81 -1.09
CA GLU A 63 -7.90 18.41 -0.21
C GLU A 63 -7.30 19.10 1.02
N PHE A 64 -6.25 18.50 1.61
CA PHE A 64 -5.67 18.94 2.87
C PHE A 64 -4.29 19.61 2.71
N ALA A 65 -3.96 20.05 1.50
CA ALA A 65 -2.70 20.73 1.21
C ALA A 65 -2.49 21.94 2.15
N PRO A 66 -1.31 22.08 2.78
CA PRO A 66 -1.07 23.14 3.75
C PRO A 66 -0.77 24.51 3.11
N THR A 67 -0.48 24.54 1.80
CA THR A 67 -0.24 25.76 1.01
C THR A 67 -0.88 25.64 -0.38
N ASP A 68 -1.20 26.77 -0.99
CA ASP A 68 -1.76 26.84 -2.35
C ASP A 68 -0.77 26.30 -3.39
N GLU A 69 0.53 26.54 -3.23
CA GLU A 69 1.58 25.99 -4.11
C GLU A 69 1.58 24.46 -4.16
N ILE A 70 1.42 23.80 -3.00
CA ILE A 70 1.35 22.33 -2.94
C ILE A 70 0.05 21.84 -3.58
N ARG A 71 -1.07 22.52 -3.32
CA ARG A 71 -2.37 22.18 -3.89
C ARG A 71 -2.34 22.27 -5.42
N ASP A 72 -1.77 23.34 -5.95
CA ASP A 72 -1.66 23.59 -7.38
C ASP A 72 -0.70 22.59 -8.03
N TYR A 73 0.41 22.25 -7.37
CA TYR A 73 1.29 21.17 -7.81
C TYR A 73 0.55 19.82 -7.87
N VAL A 74 -0.21 19.45 -6.84
CA VAL A 74 -0.96 18.19 -6.81
C VAL A 74 -2.04 18.16 -7.90
N ASN A 75 -2.79 19.26 -8.06
CA ASN A 75 -3.81 19.39 -9.09
C ASN A 75 -3.24 19.41 -10.51
N SER A 76 -2.04 19.97 -10.72
CA SER A 76 -1.34 19.96 -12.02
C SER A 76 -1.05 18.57 -12.58
N LYS A 77 -1.19 17.52 -11.76
CA LYS A 77 -1.00 16.12 -12.20
C LYS A 77 -2.25 15.53 -12.86
N ASP A 78 -3.33 16.31 -13.03
CA ASP A 78 -4.55 15.98 -13.79
C ASP A 78 -5.14 14.59 -13.51
N GLY A 79 -5.00 14.10 -12.28
CA GLY A 79 -5.45 12.75 -11.92
C GLY A 79 -4.72 11.61 -12.64
N ALA A 80 -3.71 11.89 -13.47
CA ALA A 80 -2.89 10.89 -14.17
C ALA A 80 -2.36 9.81 -13.21
N PRO A 81 -1.89 10.15 -11.98
CA PRO A 81 -1.48 9.12 -11.02
C PRO A 81 -2.59 8.13 -10.67
N ARG A 82 -3.86 8.55 -10.62
CA ARG A 82 -5.01 7.66 -10.35
C ARG A 82 -5.36 6.82 -11.58
N VAL A 83 -5.17 7.36 -12.79
CA VAL A 83 -5.43 6.64 -14.06
C VAL A 83 -4.39 5.56 -14.31
N PHE A 84 -3.12 5.82 -14.03
CA PHE A 84 -2.03 4.86 -14.22
C PHE A 84 -1.85 3.89 -13.04
N ALA A 85 -2.43 4.20 -11.87
CA ALA A 85 -2.31 3.36 -10.66
C ALA A 85 -2.64 1.88 -10.91
N PRO A 86 -3.75 1.49 -11.59
CA PRO A 86 -4.07 0.09 -11.85
C PRO A 86 -2.96 -0.68 -12.57
N VAL A 87 -2.31 -0.05 -13.56
CA VAL A 87 -1.26 -0.71 -14.35
C VAL A 87 0.03 -0.79 -13.54
N VAL A 88 0.42 0.32 -12.94
CA VAL A 88 1.71 0.48 -12.26
C VAL A 88 1.72 -0.29 -10.93
N MET A 89 0.58 -0.40 -10.25
CA MET A 89 0.45 -1.09 -8.96
C MET A 89 0.79 -2.58 -9.04
N LEU A 90 0.51 -3.24 -10.18
CA LEU A 90 0.89 -4.65 -10.36
C LEU A 90 2.40 -4.87 -10.17
N PHE A 91 3.22 -3.95 -10.69
CA PHE A 91 4.68 -4.00 -10.54
C PHE A 91 5.10 -3.69 -9.10
N PHE A 92 4.51 -2.67 -8.48
CA PHE A 92 4.81 -2.31 -7.09
C PHE A 92 4.47 -3.43 -6.11
N VAL A 93 3.34 -4.12 -6.28
CA VAL A 93 2.97 -5.27 -5.45
C VAL A 93 4.00 -6.39 -5.57
N MET A 94 4.47 -6.71 -6.78
CA MET A 94 5.52 -7.71 -6.97
C MET A 94 6.83 -7.30 -6.28
N ILE A 95 7.26 -6.06 -6.46
CA ILE A 95 8.46 -5.53 -5.80
C ILE A 95 8.29 -5.56 -4.27
N GLY A 96 7.14 -5.15 -3.76
CA GLY A 96 6.82 -5.19 -2.33
C GLY A 96 6.92 -6.59 -1.75
N TYR A 97 6.38 -7.59 -2.45
CA TYR A 97 6.53 -9.00 -2.04
C TYR A 97 7.98 -9.47 -2.07
N LEU A 98 8.76 -9.10 -3.09
CA LEU A 98 10.18 -9.45 -3.15
C LEU A 98 10.94 -8.87 -1.95
N LEU A 99 10.73 -7.60 -1.64
CA LEU A 99 11.36 -6.91 -0.50
C LEU A 99 10.95 -7.52 0.85
N LEU A 100 9.67 -7.86 1.02
CA LEU A 100 9.15 -8.43 2.26
C LEU A 100 9.43 -9.94 2.40
N SER A 101 9.78 -10.62 1.30
CA SER A 101 9.92 -12.08 1.27
C SER A 101 10.87 -12.66 2.31
N PRO A 102 12.06 -12.09 2.61
CA PRO A 102 12.96 -12.68 3.60
C PRO A 102 12.36 -12.65 5.00
N LEU A 103 11.70 -11.54 5.33
CA LEU A 103 11.10 -11.33 6.64
C LEU A 103 9.82 -12.17 6.82
N LEU A 104 8.98 -12.24 5.78
CA LEU A 104 7.82 -13.13 5.75
C LEU A 104 8.23 -14.59 5.90
N TRP A 105 9.31 -15.02 5.24
CA TRP A 105 9.82 -16.38 5.33
C TRP A 105 10.26 -16.75 6.76
N ILE A 106 10.99 -15.86 7.44
CA ILE A 106 11.39 -16.06 8.84
C ILE A 106 10.15 -16.26 9.72
N ILE A 107 9.18 -15.34 9.65
CA ILE A 107 7.98 -15.37 10.50
C ILE A 107 7.12 -16.61 10.21
N CYS A 108 6.94 -16.96 8.95
CA CYS A 108 6.16 -18.14 8.56
C CYS A 108 6.80 -19.45 9.04
N ARG A 109 8.13 -19.49 9.28
CA ARG A 109 8.79 -20.65 9.89
C ARG A 109 8.65 -20.73 11.40
N LEU A 110 8.48 -19.60 12.09
CA LEU A 110 8.34 -19.58 13.55
C LEU A 110 7.02 -20.20 14.03
N LYS A 111 6.02 -20.30 13.16
CA LYS A 111 4.70 -20.84 13.52
C LYS A 111 4.17 -21.70 12.39
N LYS A 112 3.85 -22.97 12.70
CA LYS A 112 3.19 -23.86 11.73
C LYS A 112 1.77 -23.32 11.44
N PRO A 113 1.36 -23.26 10.16
CA PRO A 113 -0.01 -22.90 9.81
C PRO A 113 -0.99 -23.91 10.44
N LYS A 114 -2.20 -23.46 10.80
CA LYS A 114 -3.29 -24.38 11.14
C LYS A 114 -3.61 -25.21 9.89
N GLU A 115 -3.57 -26.53 10.02
CA GLU A 115 -4.02 -27.49 9.01
C GLU A 115 -5.55 -27.45 8.86
#